data_AF-A0A2S5W608-F1
#
_entry.id   AF-A0A2S5W608-F1
#
_cell.length_a   1.000
_cell.length_b   1.000
_cell.length_c   1.000
_cell.angle_alpha   90.00
_cell.angle_beta   90.00
_cell.angle_gamma   90.00
#
_symmetry.space_group_name_H-M   'P 1'
#
loop_
_entity.id
_entity.type
_entity.pdbx_description
1 polymer ?
#
loop_
_entity_poly.entity_id
_entity_poly.type
_entity_poly.pdbx_seq_one_letter_code
_entity_poly.pdbx_strand_id
1 'polypeptide(L)' 'MSNYEFGGRSDIEKALDMLVNLDDVQSNALAVLEIDSEIERLQRELDKYDLDPNHVPDDDFIEILSGYVERADDWNSARP' A
#
# COMPACT_ATOMS: atom_id res chain seq x y z
N MET A 1 4.07 -15.64 11.17
CA MET A 1 3.70 -14.21 11.17
C MET A 1 4.95 -13.46 10.79
N SER A 2 4.90 -12.71 9.69
CA SER A 2 5.98 -11.81 9.30
C SER A 2 6.32 -10.91 10.50
N ASN A 3 7.60 -10.68 10.79
CA ASN A 3 8.03 -9.70 11.80
C ASN A 3 7.85 -8.26 11.29
N TYR A 4 6.81 -8.03 10.49
CA TYR A 4 6.52 -6.74 9.90
C TYR A 4 6.09 -5.78 11.00
N GLU A 5 6.96 -4.82 11.28
CA GLU A 5 6.66 -3.70 12.15
C GLU A 5 6.12 -2.58 11.27
N PHE A 6 4.87 -2.22 11.48
CA PHE A 6 4.22 -1.18 10.72
C PHE A 6 4.89 0.17 10.98
N GLY A 7 5.49 0.75 9.94
CA GLY A 7 6.21 2.01 9.94
C GLY A 7 5.33 3.26 9.89
N GLY A 8 4.01 3.12 10.09
CA GLY A 8 3.06 4.22 10.05
C GLY A 8 2.83 4.76 8.64
N ARG A 9 2.70 6.09 8.52
CA ARG A 9 2.41 6.79 7.26
C ARG A 9 3.32 6.40 6.10
N SER A 10 4.62 6.22 6.37
CA SER A 10 5.62 5.93 5.33
C SER A 10 5.36 4.63 4.58
N ASP A 11 4.79 3.63 5.26
CA ASP A 11 4.49 2.33 4.65
C ASP A 11 3.28 2.42 3.73
N ILE A 12 2.27 3.21 4.13
CA ILE A 12 1.09 3.47 3.31
C ILE A 12 1.47 4.25 2.05
N GLU A 13 2.31 5.29 2.17
CA GLU A 13 2.79 6.06 1.02
C GLU A 13 3.60 5.18 0.04
N LYS A 14 4.42 4.27 0.57
CA LYS A 14 5.20 3.33 -0.25
C LYS A 14 4.31 2.32 -0.98
N ALA A 15 3.30 1.77 -0.31
CA ALA A 15 2.33 0.89 -0.93
C ALA A 15 1.51 1.61 -2.01
N LEU A 16 1.14 2.87 -1.77
CA LEU A 16 0.45 3.70 -2.76
C LEU A 16 1.27 3.92 -4.02
N ASP A 17 2.55 4.31 -3.88
CA ASP A 17 3.43 4.50 -5.03
C ASP A 17 3.57 3.21 -5.84
N MET A 18 3.73 2.07 -5.16
CA MET A 18 3.76 0.75 -5.83
C MET A 18 2.48 0.46 -6.62
N LEU A 19 1.30 0.68 -6.02
CA LEU A 19 0.03 0.38 -6.67
C LEU A 19 -0.26 1.33 -7.84
N VAL A 20 0.09 2.61 -7.73
CA VAL A 20 -0.02 3.57 -8.84
C VAL A 20 0.88 3.14 -10.00
N ASN A 21 2.13 2.77 -9.72
CA ASN A 21 3.03 2.24 -10.75
C ASN A 21 2.49 0.94 -11.36
N LEU A 22 1.83 0.08 -10.57
CA LEU A 22 1.24 -1.15 -11.04
C LEU A 22 0.04 -0.87 -11.97
N ASP A 23 -0.81 0.08 -11.60
CA ASP A 23 -1.96 0.52 -12.39
C ASP A 23 -1.54 1.00 -13.79
N ASP A 24 -0.54 1.87 -13.84
CA ASP A 24 0.00 2.44 -15.08
C ASP A 24 0.48 1.38 -16.09
N VAL A 25 0.90 0.21 -15.61
CA VAL A 25 1.39 -0.89 -16.45
C VAL A 25 0.36 -2.01 -16.66
N GLN A 26 -0.78 -1.98 -15.97
CA GLN A 26 -1.82 -2.98 -16.13
C GLN A 26 -2.61 -2.78 -17.43
N SER A 27 -2.74 -3.87 -18.20
CA SER A 27 -3.58 -3.90 -19.40
C SER A 27 -4.93 -4.59 -19.16
N ASN A 28 -5.11 -5.22 -18.00
CA ASN A 28 -6.34 -5.91 -17.64
C ASN A 28 -7.28 -4.98 -16.87
N ALA A 29 -8.46 -4.70 -17.44
CA ALA A 29 -9.44 -3.78 -16.84
C ALA A 29 -9.97 -4.23 -15.47
N LEU A 30 -10.06 -5.53 -15.20
CA LEU A 30 -10.46 -6.02 -13.87
C LEU A 30 -9.34 -5.78 -12.85
N ALA A 31 -8.09 -5.98 -13.25
CA ALA A 31 -6.94 -5.72 -12.38
C ALA A 31 -6.83 -4.22 -12.05
N VAL A 32 -7.04 -3.34 -13.03
CA VAL A 32 -7.10 -1.88 -12.83
C VAL A 32 -8.16 -1.52 -11.79
N LEU A 33 -9.39 -2.04 -11.93
CA LEU A 33 -10.46 -1.75 -10.96
C LEU A 33 -10.15 -2.24 -9.54
N GLU A 34 -9.50 -3.40 -9.42
CA GLU A 34 -9.05 -3.91 -8.11
C GLU A 34 -7.95 -3.03 -7.52
N ILE A 35 -7.01 -2.56 -8.34
CA ILE A 35 -5.94 -1.66 -7.92
C ILE A 35 -6.49 -0.29 -7.50
N ASP A 36 -7.40 0.29 -8.28
CA ASP A 36 -8.10 1.55 -7.96
C ASP A 36 -8.78 1.48 -6.59
N SER A 37 -9.49 0.37 -6.31
CA SER A 37 -10.16 0.15 -5.03
C SER A 37 -9.17 0.10 -3.86
N GLU A 38 -8.01 -0.52 -4.03
CA GLU A 38 -6.98 -0.58 -2.99
C GLU A 38 -6.25 0.76 -2.82
N ILE A 39 -6.02 1.51 -3.90
CA ILE A 39 -5.50 2.88 -3.84
C ILE A 39 -6.45 3.77 -3.03
N GLU A 40 -7.76 3.73 -3.31
CA GLU A 40 -8.75 4.47 -2.53
C GLU A 40 -8.74 4.08 -1.05
N ARG A 41 -8.59 2.78 -0.75
CA ARG A 41 -8.54 2.28 0.63
C ARG A 41 -7.32 2.84 1.38
N LEU A 42 -6.14 2.81 0.75
CA LEU A 42 -4.90 3.35 1.32
C LEU A 42 -4.97 4.87 1.50
N GLN A 43 -5.55 5.60 0.55
CA GLN A 43 -5.76 7.05 0.65
C GLN A 43 -6.67 7.40 1.84
N ARG A 44 -7.75 6.64 2.06
CA ARG A 44 -8.63 6.86 3.22
C ARG A 44 -7.91 6.60 4.55
N GLU A 45 -6.99 5.64 4.60
CA GLU A 45 -6.16 5.44 5.80
C GLU A 45 -5.16 6.58 6.01
N LEU A 46 -4.58 7.14 4.94
CA LEU A 46 -3.78 8.37 5.04
C LEU A 46 -4.59 9.55 5.57
N ASP A 47 -5.82 9.74 5.09
CA ASP A 47 -6.70 10.81 5.58
C ASP A 47 -6.95 10.68 7.09
N LYS A 48 -7.11 9.45 7.60
CA LYS A 48 -7.25 9.21 9.05
C LYS A 48 -5.97 9.58 9.79
N TYR A 49 -4.81 9.26 9.22
CA TYR A 49 -3.52 9.67 9.77
C TYR A 49 -3.30 11.19 9.79
N ASP A 50 -3.77 11.90 8.76
CA ASP A 50 -3.72 13.36 8.69
C ASP A 50 -4.61 14.02 9.76
N LEU A 51 -5.69 13.34 10.17
CA LEU A 51 -6.57 13.78 11.24
C LEU A 51 -6.08 13.37 12.64
N ASP A 52 -5.50 12.16 12.76
CA ASP A 52 -4.94 11.62 13.99
C ASP A 52 -3.59 10.92 13.72
N PRO A 53 -2.45 11.56 14.05
CA PRO A 53 -1.14 10.97 13.86
C PRO A 53 -0.88 9.69 14.67
N ASN A 54 -1.70 9.41 15.69
CA ASN A 54 -1.62 8.19 16.49
C ASN A 54 -2.62 7.11 16.03
N HIS A 55 -3.33 7.35 14.91
CA HIS A 55 -4.18 6.34 14.30
C HIS A 55 -3.35 5.09 14.02
N VAL A 56 -3.92 3.92 14.30
CA VAL A 56 -3.34 2.62 13.96
C VAL A 56 -4.43 1.87 13.21
N PRO A 57 -4.20 1.48 11.94
CA PRO A 57 -5.14 0.65 11.20
C PRO A 57 -5.36 -0.71 11.87
N ASP A 58 -6.38 -1.44 11.43
CA ASP A 58 -6.61 -2.80 11.91
C ASP A 58 -5.53 -3.79 11.43
N ASP A 59 -5.42 -4.91 12.14
CA ASP A 59 -4.42 -5.95 11.86
C ASP A 59 -4.57 -6.52 10.44
N ASP A 60 -5.81 -6.62 9.94
CA ASP A 60 -6.11 -7.10 8.58
C ASP A 60 -5.54 -6.15 7.52
N PHE A 61 -5.69 -4.83 7.71
CA PHE A 61 -5.09 -3.82 6.86
C PHE A 61 -3.57 -3.86 6.94
N ILE A 62 -3.00 -3.99 8.14
CA ILE A 62 -1.55 -4.11 8.34
C ILE A 62 -0.99 -5.35 7.63
N GLU A 63 -1.70 -6.48 7.67
CA GLU A 63 -1.31 -7.70 6.95
C GLU A 63 -1.30 -7.47 5.43
N ILE A 64 -2.34 -6.87 4.89
CA ILE A 64 -2.42 -6.55 3.46
C ILE A 64 -1.33 -5.55 3.05
N LEU A 65 -1.14 -4.50 3.85
CA LEU A 65 -0.12 -3.47 3.63
C LEU A 65 1.28 -4.06 3.60
N SER A 66 1.57 -5.01 4.51
CA SER A 66 2.86 -5.68 4.57
C SER A 66 3.22 -6.36 3.24
N GLY A 67 2.24 -6.97 2.57
CA GLY A 67 2.43 -7.59 1.26
C GLY A 67 2.69 -6.58 0.14
N TYR A 68 2.09 -5.38 0.20
CA TYR A 68 2.38 -4.32 -0.76
C TYR A 68 3.77 -3.72 -0.54
N VAL A 69 4.17 -3.52 0.72
CA VAL A 69 5.49 -3.01 1.06
C VAL A 69 6.59 -3.98 0.62
N GLU A 70 6.43 -5.28 0.90
CA GLU A 70 7.36 -6.32 0.45
C GLU A 70 7.51 -6.32 -1.08
N ARG A 71 6.40 -6.27 -1.82
CA ARG A 71 6.43 -6.17 -3.28
C ARG A 71 7.04 -4.86 -3.79
N ALA A 72 6.84 -3.75 -3.09
CA ALA A 72 7.46 -2.48 -3.43
C ALA A 72 8.99 -2.55 -3.26
N ASP A 73 9.46 -3.21 -2.20
CA ASP A 73 10.88 -3.46 -1.95
C ASP A 73 11.51 -4.37 -3.01
N ASP A 74 10.82 -5.44 -3.38
CA ASP A 74 11.26 -6.35 -4.44
C ASP A 74 11.34 -5.62 -5.79
N TRP A 75 10.34 -4.79 -6.11
CA TRP A 75 10.33 -4.02 -7.34
C TRP A 75 11.48 -3.00 -7.39
N ASN A 76 11.71 -2.27 -6.30
CA ASN A 76 12.81 -1.31 -6.22
C ASN A 76 14.18 -2.01 -6.30
N SER A 77 14.31 -3.19 -5.71
CA SER A 77 15.54 -3.99 -5.76
C SER A 77 15.80 -4.61 -7.15
N ALA A 78 14.76 -4.80 -7.95
CA ALA A 78 14.84 -5.38 -9.29
C ALA A 78 15.09 -4.35 -10.41
N ARG A 79 15.01 -3.04 -10.11
CA ARG A 79 15.36 -1.96 -11.06
C ARG A 79 16.90 -1.76 -11.06
N PRO A 80 17.59 -1.92 -12.21
CA PRO A 80 19.04 -1.79 -12.33
C PRO A 80 19.57 -0.36 -12.18
#